data_AF-A0AA96ME87-F1
#
_entry.id   AF-A0AA96ME87-F1
#
_cell.length_a   1.000
_cell.length_b   1.000
_cell.length_c   1.000
_cell.angle_alpha   90.00
_cell.angle_beta   90.00
_cell.angle_gamma   90.00
#
_symmetry.space_group_name_H-M   'P 1'
#
loop_
_entity.id
_entity.type
_entity.pdbx_description
1 polymer ?
#
loop_
_entity_poly.entity_id
_entity_poly.type
_entity_poly.pdbx_seq_one_letter_code
_entity_poly.pdbx_strand_id
1 'polypeptide(L)'
;MEVINVWLRNIGWLTAVTALLVLVKRRYARLALQQESGYENNEVYKAASMFAGGGPVEEVSRMLTASFEFSAEGIEMILARALPCRGDADGGYAAFVGAVNKVLGEEVYRS
;
A
#
# COMPACT_ATOMS: atom_id res chain seq x y z
N MET A 1 -26.17 -49.74 5.70
CA MET A 1 -25.42 -49.05 4.61
C MET A 1 -25.70 -47.54 4.53
N GLU A 2 -26.89 -47.05 4.89
CA GLU A 2 -27.23 -45.62 4.80
C GLU A 2 -26.41 -44.71 5.71
N VAL A 3 -26.12 -45.14 6.94
CA VAL A 3 -25.36 -44.33 7.92
C VAL A 3 -23.97 -44.00 7.39
N ILE A 4 -23.24 -45.00 6.85
CA ILE A 4 -21.89 -44.85 6.30
C ILE A 4 -21.84 -43.85 5.13
N ASN A 5 -22.88 -43.82 4.29
CA ASN A 5 -22.98 -42.86 3.18
C ASN A 5 -23.16 -41.41 3.65
N VAL A 6 -23.88 -41.19 4.75
CA VAL A 6 -24.04 -39.85 5.32
C VAL A 6 -22.72 -39.34 5.92
N TRP A 7 -21.97 -40.21 6.60
CA TRP A 7 -20.65 -39.87 7.14
C TRP A 7 -19.63 -39.55 6.04
N LEU A 8 -19.55 -40.40 5.00
CA LEU A 8 -18.66 -40.17 3.87
C LEU A 8 -19.00 -38.87 3.12
N ARG A 9 -20.29 -38.57 2.94
CA ARG A 9 -20.74 -37.33 2.32
C ARG A 9 -20.37 -36.10 3.15
N ASN A 10 -20.55 -36.16 4.47
CA ASN A 10 -20.22 -35.04 5.36
C ASN A 10 -18.70 -34.80 5.43
N ILE A 11 -17.90 -35.86 5.46
CA ILE A 11 -16.43 -35.77 5.42
C ILE A 11 -15.97 -35.14 4.10
N GLY A 12 -16.59 -35.52 2.96
CA GLY A 12 -16.30 -34.92 1.66
C GLY A 12 -16.62 -33.42 1.59
N TRP A 13 -17.74 -32.99 2.20
CA TRP A 13 -18.07 -31.57 2.31
C TRP A 13 -17.09 -30.82 3.22
N LEU A 14 -16.73 -31.41 4.36
CA LEU A 14 -15.79 -30.81 5.30
C LEU A 14 -14.41 -30.61 4.66
N THR A 15 -13.90 -31.60 3.91
CA THR A 15 -12.62 -31.49 3.21
C THR A 15 -12.67 -30.48 2.06
N ALA A 16 -13.76 -30.42 1.31
CA ALA A 16 -13.94 -29.43 0.25
C ALA A 16 -13.95 -27.99 0.80
N VAL A 17 -14.68 -27.74 1.89
CA VAL A 17 -14.72 -26.43 2.56
C VAL A 17 -13.34 -26.07 3.12
N THR A 18 -12.65 -27.02 3.75
CA THR A 18 -11.32 -26.79 4.31
C THR A 18 -10.31 -26.46 3.21
N ALA A 19 -10.34 -27.20 2.10
CA ALA A 19 -9.47 -26.93 0.95
C ALA A 19 -9.75 -25.54 0.34
N LEU A 20 -11.03 -25.15 0.23
CA LEU A 20 -11.42 -23.82 -0.24
C LEU A 20 -10.86 -22.72 0.67
N LEU A 21 -11.02 -22.86 1.99
CA LEU A 21 -10.49 -21.90 2.97
C LEU A 21 -8.97 -21.78 2.90
N VAL A 22 -8.25 -22.90 2.73
CA VAL A 22 -6.79 -22.90 2.57
C VAL A 22 -6.38 -22.19 1.27
N LEU A 23 -7.10 -22.42 0.16
CA LEU A 23 -6.83 -21.74 -1.11
C LEU A 23 -7.08 -20.24 -1.01
N VAL A 24 -8.18 -19.83 -0.39
CA VAL A 24 -8.50 -18.42 -0.12
C VAL A 24 -7.41 -17.80 0.76
N LYS A 25 -7.07 -18.42 1.88
CA LYS A 25 -6.00 -17.96 2.76
C LYS A 25 -4.66 -17.86 2.02
N ARG A 26 -4.34 -18.81 1.16
CA ARG A 26 -3.10 -18.81 0.35
C ARG A 26 -3.11 -17.76 -0.76
N ARG A 27 -4.28 -17.36 -1.26
CA ARG A 27 -4.44 -16.22 -2.16
C ARG A 27 -4.24 -14.90 -1.42
N TYR A 28 -4.88 -14.73 -0.27
CA TYR A 28 -4.68 -13.55 0.57
C TYR A 28 -3.25 -13.45 1.10
N ALA A 29 -2.62 -14.54 1.51
CA ALA A 29 -1.22 -14.54 1.92
C ALA A 29 -0.28 -14.20 0.76
N ARG A 30 -0.61 -14.63 -0.47
CA ARG A 30 0.15 -14.22 -1.65
C ARG A 30 -0.06 -12.75 -2.01
N LEU A 31 -1.28 -12.23 -1.87
CA LEU A 31 -1.57 -10.80 -2.04
C LEU A 31 -0.91 -9.96 -0.95
N ALA A 32 -0.90 -10.43 0.29
CA ALA A 32 -0.24 -9.80 1.42
C ALA A 32 1.29 -9.83 1.26
N LEU A 33 1.87 -10.94 0.80
CA LEU A 33 3.30 -11.00 0.47
C LEU A 33 3.65 -10.16 -0.76
N GLN A 34 2.76 -10.09 -1.76
CA GLN A 34 2.91 -9.17 -2.90
C GLN A 34 2.76 -7.71 -2.48
N GLN A 35 1.89 -7.42 -1.51
CA GLN A 35 1.81 -6.13 -0.85
C GLN A 35 3.08 -5.86 -0.06
N GLU A 36 3.59 -6.77 0.77
CA GLU A 36 4.84 -6.59 1.51
C GLU A 36 6.06 -6.42 0.58
N SER A 37 6.12 -7.12 -0.56
CA SER A 37 7.15 -6.92 -1.59
C SER A 37 6.89 -5.72 -2.51
N GLY A 38 5.67 -5.20 -2.54
CA GLY A 38 5.25 -4.02 -3.31
C GLY A 38 5.29 -2.72 -2.50
N TYR A 39 5.22 -2.84 -1.17
CA TYR A 39 5.54 -1.82 -0.16
C TYR A 39 7.04 -1.52 -0.11
N GLU A 40 7.84 -2.23 -0.91
CA GLU A 40 9.15 -1.77 -1.34
C GLU A 40 9.00 -0.59 -2.33
N ASN A 41 8.51 0.54 -1.80
CA ASN A 41 9.27 1.78 -1.81
C ASN A 41 9.65 2.42 -3.16
N ASN A 42 8.90 2.24 -4.24
CA ASN A 42 9.22 2.97 -5.47
C ASN A 42 8.40 4.25 -5.64
N GLU A 43 7.07 4.19 -5.63
CA GLU A 43 6.28 5.35 -6.07
C GLU A 43 6.33 6.55 -5.12
N VAL A 44 6.38 6.36 -3.79
CA VAL A 44 6.53 7.48 -2.84
C VAL A 44 7.93 8.10 -2.91
N TYR A 45 9.00 7.31 -2.95
CA TYR A 45 10.37 7.84 -3.10
C TYR A 45 10.63 8.41 -4.50
N LYS A 46 9.97 7.89 -5.53
CA LYS A 46 10.01 8.41 -6.89
C LYS A 46 9.22 9.72 -7.00
N ALA A 47 8.08 9.82 -6.33
CA ALA A 47 7.34 11.06 -6.18
C ALA A 47 8.16 12.09 -5.38
N ALA A 48 8.81 11.67 -4.29
CA ALA A 48 9.68 12.53 -3.47
C ALA A 48 10.91 13.02 -4.25
N SER A 49 11.57 12.13 -5.01
CA SER A 49 12.73 12.51 -5.84
C SER A 49 12.32 13.39 -7.03
N MET A 50 11.15 13.15 -7.64
CA MET A 50 10.58 14.04 -8.66
C MET A 50 10.21 15.40 -8.07
N PHE A 51 9.64 15.44 -6.87
CA PHE A 51 9.32 16.66 -6.14
C PHE A 51 10.57 17.50 -5.87
N ALA A 52 11.61 16.86 -5.33
CA ALA A 52 12.92 17.44 -5.05
C ALA A 52 13.67 17.89 -6.31
N GLY A 53 13.52 17.15 -7.40
CA GLY A 53 14.06 17.48 -8.71
C GLY A 53 13.35 18.62 -9.43
N GLY A 54 12.35 19.27 -8.80
CA GLY A 54 11.63 20.39 -9.42
C GLY A 54 10.47 19.98 -10.34
N GLY A 55 10.06 18.70 -10.34
CA GLY A 55 8.97 18.18 -11.18
C GLY A 55 7.60 18.81 -10.91
N PRO A 56 6.68 18.82 -11.88
CA PRO A 56 5.38 19.46 -11.73
C PRO A 56 4.54 18.79 -10.63
N VAL A 57 3.84 19.60 -9.84
CA VAL A 57 3.05 19.17 -8.67
C VAL A 57 1.92 18.24 -9.09
N GLU A 58 1.34 18.48 -10.27
CA GLU A 58 0.27 17.66 -10.84
C GLU A 58 0.74 16.24 -11.15
N GLU A 59 2.00 16.05 -11.50
CA GLU A 59 2.57 14.74 -11.80
C GLU A 59 2.94 13.99 -10.53
N VAL A 60 3.51 14.68 -9.55
CA VAL A 60 3.73 14.16 -8.19
C VAL A 60 2.40 13.74 -7.54
N SER A 61 1.36 14.57 -7.66
CA SER A 61 0.01 14.27 -7.17
C SER A 61 -0.59 13.04 -7.87
N ARG A 62 -0.41 12.93 -9.19
CA ARG A 62 -0.88 11.77 -9.96
C ARG A 62 -0.20 10.47 -9.52
N MET A 63 1.10 10.53 -9.23
CA MET A 63 1.84 9.37 -8.72
C MET A 63 1.34 8.93 -7.35
N LEU A 64 1.07 9.89 -6.44
CA LEU A 64 0.47 9.58 -5.14
C LEU A 64 -0.97 9.05 -5.26
N THR A 65 -1.75 9.59 -6.19
CA THR A 65 -3.15 9.17 -6.44
C THR A 65 -3.22 7.74 -6.99
N ALA A 66 -2.17 7.29 -7.70
CA ALA A 66 -2.08 5.92 -8.17
C ALA A 66 -1.85 4.91 -7.03
N SER A 67 -1.42 5.38 -5.85
CA SER A 67 -1.31 4.53 -4.66
C SER A 67 -2.64 4.48 -3.90
N PHE A 68 -3.01 3.27 -3.47
CA PHE A 68 -4.23 3.04 -2.69
C PHE A 68 -4.13 3.56 -1.24
N GLU A 69 -2.94 3.99 -0.81
CA GLU A 69 -2.62 4.43 0.55
C GLU A 69 -3.07 5.87 0.84
N PHE A 70 -3.33 6.68 -0.19
CA PHE A 70 -3.61 8.11 -0.03
C PHE A 70 -5.00 8.49 -0.53
N SER A 71 -5.78 9.16 0.31
CA SER A 71 -6.98 9.87 -0.13
C SER A 71 -6.60 11.18 -0.83
N ALA A 72 -7.47 11.71 -1.68
CA ALA A 72 -7.25 13.00 -2.35
C ALA A 72 -6.95 14.14 -1.35
N GLU A 73 -7.67 14.17 -0.23
CA GLU A 73 -7.44 15.12 0.86
C GLU A 73 -6.07 14.91 1.53
N GLY A 74 -5.64 13.65 1.70
CA GLY A 74 -4.32 13.32 2.20
C GLY A 74 -3.20 13.80 1.28
N ILE A 75 -3.37 13.68 -0.03
CA ILE A 75 -2.40 14.15 -1.05
C ILE A 75 -2.28 15.67 -1.01
N GLU A 76 -3.39 16.39 -0.95
CA GLU A 76 -3.38 17.85 -0.80
C GLU A 76 -2.63 18.28 0.47
N MET A 77 -2.84 17.57 1.58
CA MET A 77 -2.15 17.85 2.84
C MET A 77 -0.64 17.55 2.77
N ILE A 78 -0.24 16.49 2.07
CA ILE A 78 1.19 16.19 1.81
C ILE A 78 1.83 17.35 1.04
N LEU A 79 1.21 17.74 -0.08
CA LEU A 79 1.74 18.79 -0.95
C LEU A 79 1.74 20.16 -0.26
N ALA A 80 0.68 20.52 0.46
CA ALA A 80 0.60 21.77 1.22
C ALA A 80 1.72 21.90 2.27
N ARG A 81 2.18 20.77 2.83
CA ARG A 81 3.29 20.73 3.80
C ARG A 81 4.66 20.69 3.13
N ALA A 82 4.78 20.01 1.99
CA ALA A 82 6.05 19.84 1.30
C ALA A 82 6.43 21.03 0.42
N LEU A 83 5.45 21.69 -0.24
CA LEU A 83 5.66 22.80 -1.17
C LEU A 83 6.51 23.96 -0.60
N PRO A 84 6.31 24.42 0.64
CA PRO A 84 7.15 25.46 1.23
C PRO A 84 8.62 25.06 1.42
N CYS A 85 8.89 23.76 1.56
CA CYS A 85 10.23 23.20 1.80
C CYS A 85 11.00 22.91 0.51
N ARG A 86 10.44 23.24 -0.66
CA ARG A 86 11.08 22.94 -1.95
C ARG A 86 12.43 23.64 -2.16
N GLY A 87 12.69 24.71 -1.42
CA GLY A 87 13.95 25.45 -1.43
C GLY A 87 15.02 24.88 -0.49
N ASP A 88 14.74 23.80 0.23
CA ASP A 88 15.70 23.17 1.14
C ASP A 88 16.87 22.54 0.37
N ALA A 89 17.98 22.26 1.05
CA ALA A 89 19.21 21.77 0.44
C ALA A 89 19.04 20.43 -0.31
N ASP A 90 18.00 19.67 0.02
CA ASP A 90 17.60 18.40 -0.59
C ASP A 90 16.41 18.55 -1.57
N GLY A 91 16.01 19.77 -1.91
CA GLY A 91 14.82 20.06 -2.71
C GLY A 91 13.49 19.82 -1.99
N GLY A 92 13.51 19.63 -0.67
CA GLY A 92 12.33 19.32 0.15
C GLY A 92 11.99 17.83 0.20
N TYR A 93 12.94 16.96 -0.15
CA TYR A 93 12.76 15.50 -0.13
C TYR A 93 12.38 14.98 1.25
N ALA A 94 13.14 15.34 2.29
CA ALA A 94 12.89 14.91 3.65
C ALA A 94 11.58 15.47 4.19
N ALA A 95 11.25 16.72 3.85
CA ALA A 95 9.98 17.34 4.20
C ALA A 95 8.78 16.63 3.54
N PHE A 96 8.93 16.18 2.30
CA PHE A 96 7.92 15.41 1.58
C PHE A 96 7.69 14.04 2.24
N VAL A 97 8.76 13.30 2.52
CA VAL A 97 8.67 11.99 3.20
C VAL A 97 8.09 12.13 4.61
N GLY A 98 8.49 13.15 5.36
CA GLY A 98 7.92 13.46 6.67
C GLY A 98 6.44 13.86 6.60
N ALA A 99 6.02 14.56 5.55
CA ALA A 99 4.61 14.89 5.33
C ALA A 99 3.78 13.63 5.03
N VAL A 100 4.30 12.73 4.20
CA VAL A 100 3.70 11.41 3.90
C VAL A 100 3.49 10.61 5.19
N ASN A 101 4.53 10.46 6.01
CA ASN A 101 4.42 9.74 7.29
C ASN A 101 3.36 10.35 8.22
N LYS A 102 3.28 11.68 8.28
CA LYS A 102 2.26 12.35 9.10
C LYS A 102 0.83 12.13 8.59
N VAL A 103 0.62 11.90 7.29
CA VAL A 103 -0.70 11.62 6.72
C VAL A 103 -1.10 10.17 6.96
N LEU A 104 -0.15 9.24 6.90
CA LEU A 104 -0.37 7.83 7.20
C LEU A 104 -0.51 7.55 8.71
N GLY A 105 -0.03 8.47 9.56
CA GLY A 105 -0.11 8.32 11.01
C GLY A 105 0.94 7.38 11.60
N GLU A 106 1.88 6.90 10.78
CA GLU A 106 2.96 5.99 11.15
C GLU A 106 4.27 6.42 10.45
N GLU A 107 5.43 6.20 11.09
CA GLU A 107 6.74 6.41 10.46
C GLU A 107 7.09 5.24 9.53
N VAL A 108 6.38 5.14 8.41
CA VAL A 108 6.54 4.07 7.42
C VAL A 108 7.78 4.29 6.56
N TYR A 109 8.04 5.54 6.16
CA TYR A 109 9.11 5.91 5.23
C TYR A 109 10.28 6.60 5.94
N ARG A 110 11.52 6.36 5.49
CA ARG A 110 12.72 7.01 6.05
C ARG A 110 13.21 8.08 5.11
N SER A 111 13.37 9.30 5.64
CA SER A 111 13.95 10.46 4.96
C SER A 111 15.46 10.45 5.04
#